data_AF-A0A543G0V4-F1
#
_entry.id   AF-A0A543G0V4-F1
#
_cell.length_a   1.000
_cell.length_b   1.000
_cell.length_c   1.000
_cell.angle_alpha   90.00
_cell.angle_beta   90.00
_cell.angle_gamma   90.00
#
_symmetry.space_group_name_H-M   'P 1'
#
loop_
_entity.id
_entity.type
_entity.pdbx_description
1 polymer ?
#
loop_
_entity_poly.entity_id
_entity_poly.type
_entity_poly.pdbx_seq_one_letter_code
_entity_poly.pdbx_strand_id
1 'polypeptide(L)'
;MVLLAIGTTLLSNGQEIKQFSNLSSVENKTISQLFSSLHQAQEFVSQMNNAEGIAKIEKINFSNGTFKLESVSNKLELKNIIMSEKSIIDFIATNEIDLLESTLIPNKEGDVALITKKELIEKSQRAVETSSTFLYPNPTKDDLTIKLSSSYSNGAILYIYDSKGALVMEQVIKDTPKIIDTVALPVGVYMATLVSEDNRETIRFVKE
;
A
#
# COMPACT_ATOMS: atom_id res chain seq x y z
N MET A 1 33.60 4.58 -10.06
CA MET A 1 33.08 3.21 -10.15
C MET A 1 32.63 3.00 -11.60
N VAL A 2 33.23 2.07 -12.35
CA VAL A 2 32.90 1.88 -13.77
C VAL A 2 31.60 1.09 -13.86
N LEU A 3 30.58 1.71 -14.47
CA LEU A 3 29.27 1.10 -14.66
C LEU A 3 29.35 0.09 -15.82
N LEU A 4 29.40 -1.21 -15.50
CA LEU A 4 29.47 -2.28 -16.50
C LEU A 4 28.05 -2.69 -16.91
N ALA A 5 27.69 -2.39 -18.15
CA ALA A 5 26.53 -2.98 -18.80
C ALA A 5 26.74 -4.49 -18.96
N ILE A 6 25.83 -5.30 -18.41
CA ILE A 6 26.00 -6.77 -18.31
C ILE A 6 25.16 -7.59 -19.30
N GLY A 7 24.31 -6.96 -20.10
CA GLY A 7 23.48 -7.65 -21.10
C GLY A 7 22.62 -6.67 -21.88
N THR A 8 21.82 -7.13 -22.83
CA THR A 8 20.86 -6.32 -23.61
C THR A 8 19.44 -6.87 -23.39
N THR A 9 18.47 -5.97 -23.20
CA THR A 9 17.03 -6.29 -23.23
C THR A 9 16.43 -5.61 -24.45
N LEU A 10 15.66 -6.35 -25.25
CA LEU A 10 14.92 -5.80 -26.38
C LEU A 10 13.69 -5.03 -25.90
N LEU A 11 13.59 -3.77 -26.30
CA LEU A 11 12.37 -2.98 -26.19
C LEU A 11 11.32 -3.45 -27.21
N SER A 12 10.06 -3.08 -26.97
CA SER A 12 8.94 -3.31 -27.89
C SER A 12 9.11 -2.65 -29.27
N ASN A 13 10.03 -1.68 -29.41
CA ASN A 13 10.39 -1.03 -30.66
C ASN A 13 11.64 -1.62 -31.34
N GLY A 14 12.18 -2.74 -30.82
CA GLY A 14 13.35 -3.43 -31.40
C GLY A 14 14.72 -2.85 -31.02
N GLN A 15 14.79 -1.84 -30.14
CA GLN A 15 16.08 -1.33 -29.66
C GLN A 15 16.60 -2.11 -28.44
N GLU A 16 17.88 -2.45 -28.46
CA GLU A 16 18.58 -3.06 -27.33
C GLU A 16 18.96 -2.00 -26.30
N ILE A 17 18.41 -2.10 -25.09
CA ILE A 17 18.90 -1.30 -23.96
C ILE A 17 19.64 -2.21 -22.99
N LYS A 18 20.86 -1.78 -22.65
CA LYS A 18 21.76 -2.55 -21.80
C LYS A 18 21.22 -2.66 -20.38
N GLN A 19 21.21 -3.87 -19.80
CA GLN A 19 20.89 -4.08 -18.40
C GLN A 19 22.05 -3.59 -17.53
N PHE A 20 21.71 -2.83 -16.50
CA PHE A 20 22.60 -2.39 -15.44
C PHE A 20 22.55 -3.39 -14.30
N SER A 21 23.71 -3.94 -13.93
CA SER A 21 23.85 -5.06 -12.99
C SER A 21 23.41 -4.76 -11.57
N ASN A 22 23.45 -3.48 -11.21
CA ASN A 22 23.09 -2.97 -9.90
C ASN A 22 21.61 -2.61 -9.78
N LEU A 23 20.82 -2.78 -10.83
CA LEU A 23 19.41 -2.38 -10.87
C LEU A 23 18.49 -3.59 -10.98
N SER A 24 17.30 -3.49 -10.40
CA SER A 24 16.26 -4.49 -10.56
C SER A 24 15.77 -4.58 -12.02
N SER A 25 15.05 -5.66 -12.36
CA SER A 25 14.43 -5.78 -13.69
C SER A 25 13.43 -4.64 -13.96
N VAL A 26 12.71 -4.19 -12.94
CA VAL A 26 11.73 -3.10 -13.04
C VAL A 26 12.41 -1.75 -13.28
N GLU A 27 13.51 -1.47 -12.57
CA GLU A 27 14.28 -0.25 -12.78
C GLU A 27 14.95 -0.23 -14.15
N ASN A 28 15.53 -1.36 -14.58
CA ASN A 28 16.07 -1.49 -15.93
C ASN A 28 15.01 -1.23 -17.01
N LYS A 29 13.79 -1.74 -16.82
CA LYS A 29 12.65 -1.44 -17.71
C LYS A 29 12.25 0.03 -17.66
N THR A 30 12.24 0.63 -16.49
CA THR A 30 11.90 2.06 -16.34
C THR A 30 12.92 2.93 -17.08
N ILE A 31 14.20 2.68 -16.88
CA ILE A 31 15.29 3.43 -17.52
C ILE A 31 15.26 3.27 -19.04
N SER A 32 14.95 2.07 -19.52
CA SER A 32 14.82 1.81 -20.95
C SER A 32 13.62 2.53 -21.60
N GLN A 33 12.57 2.79 -20.82
CA GLN A 33 11.44 3.61 -21.25
C GLN A 33 11.72 5.12 -21.16
N LEU A 34 12.58 5.55 -20.23
CA LEU A 34 12.91 6.96 -20.01
C LEU A 34 13.90 7.51 -21.04
N PHE A 35 14.87 6.71 -21.49
CA PHE A 35 15.98 7.20 -22.30
C PHE A 35 16.09 6.46 -23.63
N SER A 36 16.07 7.21 -24.73
CA SER A 36 16.27 6.66 -26.08
C SER A 36 17.76 6.46 -26.43
N SER A 37 18.67 7.06 -25.65
CA SER A 37 20.12 6.95 -25.85
C SER A 37 20.77 6.18 -24.71
N LEU A 38 21.63 5.23 -25.06
CA LEU A 38 22.46 4.50 -24.10
C LEU A 38 23.35 5.44 -23.28
N HIS A 39 23.88 6.49 -23.90
CA HIS A 39 24.74 7.44 -23.22
C HIS A 39 23.97 8.20 -22.12
N GLN A 40 22.76 8.66 -22.44
CA GLN A 40 21.88 9.34 -21.47
C GLN A 40 21.48 8.40 -20.34
N ALA A 41 21.14 7.14 -20.65
CA ALA A 41 20.83 6.13 -19.64
C ALA A 41 22.04 5.86 -18.72
N GLN A 42 23.25 5.74 -19.27
CA GLN A 42 24.47 5.52 -18.50
C GLN A 42 24.81 6.72 -17.60
N GLU A 43 24.71 7.94 -18.12
CA GLU A 43 24.90 9.16 -17.36
C GLU A 43 23.90 9.25 -16.21
N PHE A 44 22.61 9.02 -16.50
CA PHE A 44 21.56 8.98 -15.50
C PHE A 44 21.84 7.94 -14.40
N VAL A 45 22.15 6.69 -14.76
CA VAL A 45 22.44 5.65 -13.76
C VAL A 45 23.71 5.98 -12.97
N SER A 46 24.72 6.57 -13.60
CA SER A 46 25.92 7.02 -12.90
C SER A 46 25.59 8.09 -11.85
N GLN A 47 24.74 9.07 -12.19
CA GLN A 47 24.29 10.09 -11.25
C GLN A 47 23.42 9.50 -10.14
N MET A 48 22.52 8.58 -10.51
CA MET A 48 21.62 7.90 -9.58
C MET A 48 22.38 7.15 -8.48
N ASN A 49 23.51 6.51 -8.83
CA ASN A 49 24.31 5.74 -7.88
C ASN A 49 25.38 6.57 -7.14
N ASN A 50 25.56 7.84 -7.50
CA ASN A 50 26.53 8.71 -6.85
C ASN A 50 25.92 9.33 -5.57
N ALA A 51 26.65 9.25 -4.45
CA ALA A 51 26.23 9.78 -3.15
C ALA A 51 26.03 11.32 -3.15
N GLU A 52 26.64 12.02 -4.10
CA GLU A 52 26.45 13.46 -4.32
C GLU A 52 25.81 13.75 -5.69
N GLY A 53 25.39 12.71 -6.41
CA GLY A 53 24.87 12.82 -7.76
C GLY A 53 23.51 13.52 -7.82
N ILE A 54 23.22 14.07 -9.00
CA ILE A 54 21.92 14.66 -9.32
C ILE A 54 21.39 13.94 -10.55
N ALA A 55 20.45 13.03 -10.33
CA ALA A 55 19.77 12.31 -11.40
C ALA A 55 18.67 13.19 -11.99
N LYS A 56 18.66 13.39 -13.32
CA LYS A 56 17.71 14.30 -13.98
C LYS A 56 16.81 13.55 -14.95
N ILE A 57 15.51 13.81 -14.86
CA ILE A 57 14.53 13.35 -15.85
C ILE A 57 13.86 14.60 -16.42
N GLU A 58 14.02 14.81 -17.72
CA GLU A 58 13.51 16.01 -18.39
C GLU A 58 12.70 15.65 -19.65
N LYS A 59 11.59 16.38 -19.86
CA LYS A 59 10.80 16.33 -21.11
C LYS A 59 10.26 14.93 -21.45
N ILE A 60 9.82 14.19 -20.45
CA ILE A 60 9.24 12.85 -20.61
C ILE A 60 7.72 12.91 -20.55
N ASN A 61 7.07 12.15 -21.43
CA ASN A 61 5.65 11.85 -21.36
C ASN A 61 5.46 10.44 -20.81
N PHE A 62 5.00 10.34 -19.56
CA PHE A 62 4.60 9.08 -18.98
C PHE A 62 3.18 8.76 -19.43
N SER A 63 3.05 7.66 -20.15
CA SER A 63 1.77 7.12 -20.61
C SER A 63 1.67 5.66 -20.18
N ASN A 64 0.48 5.28 -19.72
CA ASN A 64 0.05 3.91 -19.43
C ASN A 64 1.08 2.99 -18.71
N GLY A 65 0.87 2.78 -17.42
CA GLY A 65 1.63 1.81 -16.63
C GLY A 65 2.45 2.44 -15.51
N THR A 66 3.34 1.63 -14.92
CA THR A 66 4.08 1.99 -13.71
C THR A 66 5.56 2.15 -14.01
N PHE A 67 6.12 3.29 -13.61
CA PHE A 67 7.52 3.66 -13.73
C PHE A 67 8.13 3.74 -12.35
N LYS A 68 9.16 2.94 -12.07
CA LYS A 68 9.69 2.78 -10.72
C LYS A 68 11.20 2.94 -10.67
N LEU A 69 11.66 3.74 -9.70
CA LEU A 69 13.06 3.92 -9.35
C LEU A 69 13.17 3.84 -7.83
N GLU A 70 13.85 2.81 -7.32
CA GLU A 70 13.93 2.58 -5.87
C GLU A 70 15.24 3.09 -5.25
N SER A 71 16.19 3.52 -6.08
CA SER A 71 17.60 3.61 -5.70
C SER A 71 18.32 4.89 -6.15
N VAL A 72 17.67 6.06 -6.07
CA VAL A 72 18.38 7.34 -6.27
C VAL A 72 19.13 7.74 -4.99
N SER A 73 20.46 7.63 -5.01
CA SER A 73 21.34 7.77 -3.83
C SER A 73 21.29 9.15 -3.17
N ASN A 74 20.98 10.22 -3.91
CA ASN A 74 21.01 11.58 -3.39
C ASN A 74 19.80 12.40 -3.85
N LYS A 75 19.90 13.03 -5.04
CA LYS A 75 18.91 13.98 -5.54
C LYS A 75 18.31 13.54 -6.88
N LEU A 76 16.99 13.66 -7.02
CA LEU A 76 16.26 13.48 -8.27
C LEU A 76 15.61 14.80 -8.70
N GLU A 77 15.94 15.30 -9.88
CA GLU A 77 15.29 16.47 -10.49
C GLU A 77 14.35 16.01 -11.62
N LEU A 78 13.09 16.41 -11.51
CA LEU A 78 12.07 16.20 -12.53
C LEU A 78 11.71 17.54 -13.17
N LYS A 79 11.71 17.60 -14.50
CA LYS A 79 11.43 18.84 -15.25
C LYS A 79 10.60 18.59 -16.50
N ASN A 80 9.56 19.40 -16.71
CA ASN A 80 8.69 19.31 -17.89
C ASN A 80 8.14 17.88 -18.11
N ILE A 81 7.66 17.26 -17.04
CA ILE A 81 7.09 15.93 -17.08
C ILE A 81 5.59 16.05 -17.40
N ILE A 82 5.13 15.25 -18.35
CA ILE A 82 3.71 15.16 -18.73
C ILE A 82 3.21 13.79 -18.31
N MET A 83 2.09 13.75 -17.61
CA MET A 83 1.42 12.51 -17.23
C MET A 83 0.14 12.35 -18.03
N SER A 84 -0.01 11.20 -18.67
CA SER A 84 -1.17 10.87 -19.50
C SER A 84 -1.69 9.46 -19.20
N GLU A 85 -3.00 9.29 -19.37
CA GLU A 85 -3.70 8.03 -19.11
C GLU A 85 -3.51 7.54 -17.66
N LYS A 86 -3.58 6.21 -17.43
CA LYS A 86 -3.34 5.58 -16.13
C LYS A 86 -1.84 5.33 -15.91
N SER A 87 -1.06 6.39 -15.79
CA SER A 87 0.37 6.31 -15.46
C SER A 87 0.63 6.47 -13.96
N ILE A 88 1.53 5.67 -13.40
CA ILE A 88 2.00 5.76 -12.01
C ILE A 88 3.51 5.94 -12.03
N ILE A 89 4.01 6.96 -11.30
CA ILE A 89 5.43 7.18 -11.09
C ILE A 89 5.72 6.93 -9.61
N ASP A 90 6.59 5.97 -9.32
CA ASP A 90 7.02 5.61 -7.96
C ASP A 90 8.54 5.74 -7.88
N PHE A 91 8.99 6.96 -7.60
CA PHE A 91 10.41 7.30 -7.51
C PHE A 91 10.81 7.58 -6.06
N ILE A 92 11.92 6.98 -5.64
CA ILE A 92 12.47 7.09 -4.31
C ILE A 92 13.88 7.65 -4.42
N ALA A 93 14.12 8.78 -3.75
CA ALA A 93 15.44 9.34 -3.53
C ALA A 93 15.77 9.41 -2.04
N THR A 94 17.04 9.24 -1.70
CA THR A 94 17.49 9.23 -0.30
C THR A 94 17.39 10.60 0.35
N ASN A 95 17.74 11.68 -0.37
CA ASN A 95 17.84 13.01 0.21
C ASN A 95 16.76 13.96 -0.32
N GLU A 96 16.67 14.14 -1.63
CA GLU A 96 15.85 15.22 -2.20
C GLU A 96 15.20 14.83 -3.53
N ILE A 97 13.95 15.25 -3.73
CA ILE A 97 13.26 15.20 -5.02
C ILE A 97 12.78 16.61 -5.35
N ASP A 98 13.29 17.17 -6.45
CA ASP A 98 12.90 18.49 -6.94
C ASP A 98 11.92 18.37 -8.10
N LEU A 99 10.79 19.04 -7.96
CA LEU A 99 9.81 19.23 -9.03
C LEU A 99 10.01 20.65 -9.58
N LEU A 100 10.65 20.76 -10.75
CA LEU A 100 10.93 22.04 -11.38
C LEU A 100 9.71 22.52 -12.19
N GLU A 101 9.79 23.66 -12.87
CA GLU A 101 8.63 24.26 -13.54
C GLU A 101 7.93 23.31 -14.52
N SER A 102 6.60 23.38 -14.56
CA SER A 102 5.72 22.59 -15.46
C SER A 102 5.89 21.06 -15.35
N THR A 103 6.29 20.56 -14.19
CA THR A 103 6.65 19.14 -14.01
C THR A 103 5.46 18.22 -13.82
N LEU A 104 4.30 18.68 -13.36
CA LEU A 104 3.16 17.78 -13.15
C LEU A 104 1.92 18.41 -13.74
N ILE A 105 1.77 18.28 -15.06
CA ILE A 105 0.57 18.69 -15.77
C ILE A 105 -0.29 17.45 -16.00
N PRO A 106 -1.36 17.23 -15.20
CA PRO A 106 -2.35 16.22 -15.54
C PRO A 106 -2.98 16.54 -16.91
N ASN A 107 -3.29 15.51 -17.68
CA ASN A 107 -4.15 15.68 -18.85
C ASN A 107 -5.60 16.00 -18.42
N LYS A 108 -6.51 16.18 -19.38
CA LYS A 108 -7.92 16.58 -19.13
C LYS A 108 -8.73 15.63 -18.23
N GLU A 109 -8.23 14.44 -17.93
CA GLU A 109 -8.96 13.38 -17.20
C GLU A 109 -8.18 12.79 -16.01
N GLY A 110 -7.03 13.36 -15.64
CA GLY A 110 -6.13 12.82 -14.63
C GLY A 110 -5.98 13.71 -13.39
N ASP A 111 -5.71 13.08 -12.25
CA ASP A 111 -5.22 13.75 -11.05
C ASP A 111 -3.74 13.42 -10.85
N VAL A 112 -2.95 14.38 -10.33
CA VAL A 112 -1.59 14.11 -9.87
C VAL A 112 -1.55 14.19 -8.35
N ALA A 113 -1.15 13.10 -7.71
CA ALA A 113 -0.90 13.05 -6.28
C ALA A 113 0.60 12.84 -6.03
N LEU A 114 1.23 13.75 -5.28
CA LEU A 114 2.54 13.54 -4.70
C LEU A 114 2.37 12.89 -3.34
N ILE A 115 2.85 11.65 -3.17
CA ILE A 115 2.76 10.92 -1.90
C ILE A 115 4.18 10.77 -1.36
N THR A 116 4.48 11.40 -0.23
CA THR A 116 5.77 11.20 0.43
C THR A 116 5.70 9.99 1.37
N LYS A 117 6.79 9.22 1.53
CA LYS A 117 6.81 8.06 2.44
C LYS A 117 6.41 8.41 3.88
N LYS A 118 6.68 9.64 4.32
CA LYS A 118 6.21 10.17 5.61
C LYS A 118 4.68 10.16 5.70
N GLU A 119 4.02 10.54 4.61
CA GLU A 119 2.55 10.54 4.49
C GLU A 119 1.97 9.12 4.37
N LEU A 120 2.71 8.17 3.78
CA LEU A 120 2.35 6.74 3.80
C LEU A 120 2.43 6.16 5.23
N ILE A 121 3.39 6.59 6.04
CA ILE A 121 3.49 6.22 7.46
C ILE A 121 2.37 6.88 8.27
N GLU A 122 2.06 8.14 8.02
CA GLU A 122 0.97 8.84 8.73
C GLU A 122 -0.43 8.39 8.28
N LYS A 123 -0.60 7.95 7.02
CA LYS A 123 -1.85 7.38 6.49
C LYS A 123 -2.01 5.91 6.89
N SER A 124 -0.91 5.16 7.05
CA SER A 124 -0.94 3.83 7.67
C SER A 124 -1.09 3.88 9.19
N GLN A 125 -0.67 4.96 9.86
CA GLN A 125 -0.90 5.16 11.30
C GLN A 125 -2.27 5.80 11.61
N ARG A 126 -2.82 6.65 10.72
CA ARG A 126 -4.22 7.11 10.78
C ARG A 126 -5.24 6.08 10.29
N ALA A 127 -4.81 5.09 9.51
CA ALA A 127 -5.61 3.88 9.26
C ALA A 127 -5.61 2.91 10.46
N VAL A 128 -4.87 3.22 11.53
CA VAL A 128 -4.95 2.54 12.83
C VAL A 128 -5.78 3.36 13.82
N GLU A 129 -6.77 4.11 13.32
CA GLU A 129 -7.96 4.45 14.09
C GLU A 129 -9.15 3.61 13.63
N THR A 130 -9.29 2.43 14.26
CA THR A 130 -10.54 1.68 14.48
C THR A 130 -11.23 0.99 13.29
N SER A 131 -10.59 -0.04 12.70
CA SER A 131 -11.31 -1.14 12.04
C SER A 131 -11.19 -2.45 12.82
N SER A 132 -11.19 -2.41 14.15
CA SER A 132 -11.28 -3.62 14.97
C SER A 132 -12.69 -3.81 15.48
N THR A 133 -13.11 -5.05 15.57
CA THR A 133 -14.37 -5.42 16.21
C THR A 133 -14.22 -5.22 17.71
N PHE A 134 -15.27 -4.70 18.37
CA PHE A 134 -15.26 -4.54 19.82
C PHE A 134 -16.55 -5.04 20.45
N LEU A 135 -16.43 -5.58 21.67
CA LEU A 135 -17.52 -6.04 22.52
C LEU A 135 -17.60 -5.16 23.77
N TYR A 136 -18.78 -4.63 24.09
CA TYR A 136 -18.99 -3.83 25.29
C TYR A 136 -20.43 -3.93 25.81
N PRO A 137 -20.68 -3.79 27.13
CA PRO A 137 -19.65 -3.71 28.18
C PRO A 137 -18.92 -5.05 28.36
N ASN A 138 -17.70 -5.01 28.88
CA ASN A 138 -16.95 -6.20 29.29
C ASN A 138 -16.25 -5.88 30.62
N PRO A 139 -16.69 -6.44 31.76
CA PRO A 139 -17.72 -7.48 31.91
C PRO A 139 -19.14 -7.05 31.51
N THR A 140 -20.00 -8.01 31.13
CA THR A 140 -21.43 -7.79 30.85
C THR A 140 -22.34 -8.49 31.87
N LYS A 141 -23.54 -7.95 32.06
CA LYS A 141 -24.59 -8.52 32.93
C LYS A 141 -25.72 -9.11 32.12
N ASP A 142 -26.42 -8.32 31.32
CA ASP A 142 -27.60 -8.79 30.61
C ASP A 142 -27.38 -8.74 29.11
N ASP A 143 -26.82 -7.64 28.61
CA ASP A 143 -26.67 -7.38 27.19
C ASP A 143 -25.21 -7.14 26.78
N LEU A 144 -24.77 -7.78 25.71
CA LEU A 144 -23.47 -7.52 25.09
C LEU A 144 -23.68 -6.82 23.74
N THR A 145 -23.10 -5.64 23.60
CA THR A 145 -23.09 -4.92 22.32
C THR A 145 -21.85 -5.30 21.53
N ILE A 146 -22.05 -5.67 20.27
CA ILE A 146 -21.00 -5.93 19.30
C ILE A 146 -21.00 -4.86 18.22
N LYS A 147 -19.84 -4.20 18.06
CA LYS A 147 -19.55 -3.32 16.94
C LYS A 147 -18.58 -4.03 15.99
N LEU A 148 -19.04 -4.34 14.78
CA LEU A 148 -18.26 -5.01 13.74
C LEU A 148 -17.28 -4.04 13.09
N SER A 149 -16.12 -4.54 12.72
CA SER A 149 -15.20 -3.83 11.83
C SER A 149 -15.71 -3.80 10.39
N SER A 150 -15.10 -2.95 9.56
CA SER A 150 -15.36 -2.90 8.11
C SER A 150 -15.06 -4.22 7.39
N SER A 151 -14.28 -5.12 7.98
CA SER A 151 -13.99 -6.46 7.45
C SER A 151 -15.22 -7.39 7.44
N TYR A 152 -16.31 -7.01 8.12
CA TYR A 152 -17.58 -7.74 8.17
C TYR A 152 -18.72 -6.95 7.51
N SER A 153 -18.44 -6.17 6.46
CA SER A 153 -19.42 -5.31 5.77
C SER A 153 -20.62 -6.06 5.20
N ASN A 154 -20.46 -7.35 4.86
CA ASN A 154 -21.54 -8.23 4.39
C ASN A 154 -22.22 -9.02 5.51
N GLY A 155 -21.91 -8.72 6.77
CA GLY A 155 -22.35 -9.45 7.95
C GLY A 155 -21.39 -10.57 8.36
N ALA A 156 -21.71 -11.20 9.49
CA ALA A 156 -20.93 -12.29 10.09
C ALA A 156 -21.85 -13.29 10.81
N ILE A 157 -21.35 -14.50 11.02
CA ILE A 157 -21.92 -15.46 11.97
C ILE A 157 -21.11 -15.36 13.26
N LEU A 158 -21.80 -15.04 14.35
CA LEU A 158 -21.27 -15.05 15.71
C LEU A 158 -21.48 -16.43 16.34
N TYR A 159 -20.41 -17.00 16.86
CA TYR A 159 -20.41 -18.19 17.71
C TYR A 159 -19.88 -17.82 19.09
N ILE A 160 -20.61 -18.14 20.15
CA ILE A 160 -20.12 -17.97 21.53
C ILE A 160 -19.82 -19.34 22.11
N TYR A 161 -18.60 -19.50 22.62
CA TYR A 161 -18.14 -20.71 23.29
C TYR A 161 -17.88 -20.44 24.77
N ASP A 162 -18.18 -21.42 25.62
CA ASP A 162 -17.80 -21.39 27.04
C ASP A 162 -16.30 -21.68 27.25
N SER A 163 -15.85 -21.64 28.51
CA SER A 163 -14.45 -21.90 28.87
C SER A 163 -13.97 -23.34 28.61
N LYS A 164 -14.89 -24.27 28.35
CA LYS A 164 -14.59 -25.66 27.97
C LYS A 164 -14.61 -25.86 26.45
N GLY A 165 -14.90 -24.80 25.68
CA GLY A 165 -15.00 -24.83 24.23
C GLY A 165 -16.35 -25.33 23.69
N ALA A 166 -17.38 -25.46 24.55
CA ALA A 166 -18.72 -25.82 24.10
C ALA A 166 -19.43 -24.62 23.47
N LEU A 167 -20.04 -24.81 22.31
CA LEU A 167 -20.85 -23.78 21.65
C LEU A 167 -22.15 -23.57 22.44
N VAL A 168 -22.37 -22.34 22.92
CA VAL A 168 -23.53 -21.97 23.73
C VAL A 168 -24.49 -21.01 23.01
N MET A 169 -24.03 -20.33 21.96
CA MET A 169 -24.87 -19.45 21.15
C MET A 169 -24.34 -19.34 19.73
N GLU A 170 -25.25 -19.27 18.76
CA GLU A 170 -24.97 -18.96 17.36
C GLU A 170 -25.96 -17.90 16.86
N GLN A 171 -25.47 -16.87 16.17
CA GLN A 171 -26.33 -15.81 15.64
C GLN A 171 -25.75 -15.17 14.38
N VAL A 172 -26.61 -14.91 13.40
CA VAL A 172 -26.25 -14.11 12.22
C VAL A 172 -26.37 -12.62 12.54
N ILE A 173 -25.32 -11.86 12.26
CA ILE A 173 -25.25 -10.41 12.48
C ILE A 173 -25.09 -9.72 11.12
N LYS A 174 -26.11 -8.96 10.71
CA LYS A 174 -26.10 -8.17 9.46
C LYS A 174 -25.99 -6.67 9.70
N ASP A 175 -26.37 -6.21 10.89
CA ASP A 175 -26.38 -4.81 11.27
C ASP A 175 -25.41 -4.57 12.43
N THR A 176 -24.82 -3.37 12.52
CA THR A 176 -23.91 -3.01 13.60
C THR A 176 -24.09 -1.54 14.03
N PRO A 177 -24.06 -1.22 15.35
CA PRO A 177 -23.91 -2.14 16.49
C PRO A 177 -25.12 -3.06 16.68
N LYS A 178 -24.86 -4.29 17.17
CA LYS A 178 -25.89 -5.29 17.49
C LYS A 178 -25.87 -5.58 18.99
N ILE A 179 -27.05 -5.71 19.58
CA ILE A 179 -27.20 -6.15 20.97
C ILE A 179 -27.47 -7.66 20.98
N ILE A 180 -26.73 -8.38 21.82
CA ILE A 180 -26.83 -9.81 22.07
C ILE A 180 -27.31 -10.00 23.52
N ASP A 181 -28.44 -10.69 23.68
CA ASP A 181 -28.96 -11.06 25.00
C ASP A 181 -28.09 -12.18 25.59
N THR A 182 -27.51 -11.92 26.76
CA THR A 182 -26.63 -12.84 27.49
C THR A 182 -27.22 -13.29 28.83
N VAL A 183 -28.49 -12.99 29.11
CA VAL A 183 -29.15 -13.29 30.41
C VAL A 183 -29.13 -14.80 30.71
N ALA A 184 -29.30 -15.63 29.69
CA ALA A 184 -29.29 -17.09 29.83
C ALA A 184 -27.90 -17.69 30.04
N LEU A 185 -26.82 -16.91 29.85
CA LEU A 185 -25.45 -17.40 30.01
C LEU A 185 -25.05 -17.39 31.49
N PRO A 186 -24.54 -18.52 32.04
CA PRO A 186 -23.95 -18.54 33.37
C PRO A 186 -22.79 -17.54 33.52
N VAL A 187 -22.55 -17.09 34.75
CA VAL A 187 -21.37 -16.28 35.11
C VAL A 187 -20.09 -17.03 34.70
N GLY A 188 -19.21 -16.36 33.96
CA GLY A 188 -18.02 -17.01 33.42
C GLY A 188 -17.31 -16.26 32.31
N VAL A 189 -16.29 -16.91 31.75
CA VAL A 189 -15.50 -16.39 30.62
C VAL A 189 -15.94 -17.08 29.33
N TYR A 190 -16.12 -16.29 28.28
CA TYR A 190 -16.61 -16.75 26.98
C TYR A 190 -15.70 -16.27 25.84
N MET A 191 -15.71 -17.03 24.74
CA MET A 191 -15.06 -16.68 23.47
C MET A 191 -16.12 -16.43 22.40
N ALA A 192 -16.22 -15.18 21.95
CA ALA A 192 -17.06 -14.79 20.82
C ALA A 192 -16.23 -14.86 19.54
N THR A 193 -16.52 -15.82 18.67
CA THR A 193 -15.88 -15.98 17.36
C THR A 193 -16.80 -15.49 16.26
N LEU A 194 -16.33 -14.56 15.44
CA LEU A 194 -17.00 -14.07 14.25
C LEU A 194 -16.41 -14.74 13.02
N VAL A 195 -17.27 -15.17 12.12
CA VAL A 195 -16.88 -15.80 10.86
C VAL A 195 -17.62 -15.13 9.71
N SER A 196 -16.88 -14.76 8.67
CA SER A 196 -17.37 -14.34 7.36
C SER A 196 -16.61 -15.13 6.28
N GLU A 197 -16.83 -14.82 5.00
CA GLU A 197 -16.13 -15.49 3.90
C GLU A 197 -14.60 -15.29 4.00
N ASP A 198 -14.16 -14.07 4.30
CA ASP A 198 -12.74 -13.70 4.23
C ASP A 198 -12.09 -13.51 5.61
N ASN A 199 -12.88 -13.41 6.68
CA ASN A 199 -12.38 -13.03 8.00
C ASN A 199 -12.91 -13.93 9.11
N ARG A 200 -12.02 -14.22 10.06
CA ARG A 200 -12.33 -14.89 11.32
C ARG A 200 -11.60 -14.21 12.47
N GLU A 201 -12.34 -13.87 13.51
CA GLU A 201 -11.82 -13.19 14.70
C GLU A 201 -12.44 -13.80 15.96
N THR A 202 -11.66 -13.90 17.05
CA THR A 202 -12.17 -14.37 18.34
C THR A 202 -11.85 -13.35 19.43
N ILE A 203 -12.88 -12.94 20.18
CA ILE A 203 -12.79 -11.93 21.24
C ILE A 203 -13.28 -12.55 22.55
N ARG A 204 -12.52 -12.35 23.63
CA ARG A 204 -12.88 -12.80 24.97
C ARG A 204 -13.77 -11.77 25.67
N PHE A 205 -14.84 -12.21 26.31
CA PHE A 205 -15.61 -11.40 27.26
C PHE A 205 -15.94 -12.16 28.55
N VAL A 206 -16.35 -11.41 29.58
CA VAL A 206 -16.73 -11.94 30.90
C VAL A 206 -18.20 -11.62 31.17
N LYS A 207 -18.96 -12.61 31.63
CA LYS A 207 -20.35 -12.49 32.13
C LYS A 207 -20.34 -12.49 33.65
N GLU A 208 -21.00 -11.51 34.27
CA GLU A 208 -21.22 -11.34 35.72
C GLU A 208 -22.67 -11.53 36.14
#